data_AF-A0A8J2WA30-F1
#
_entry.id   AF-A0A8J2WA30-F1
#
_cell.length_a   1.000
_cell.length_b   1.000
_cell.length_c   1.000
_cell.angle_alpha   90.00
_cell.angle_beta   90.00
_cell.angle_gamma   90.00
#
_symmetry.space_group_name_H-M   'P 1'
#
loop_
_entity.id
_entity.type
_entity.pdbx_description
1 polymer ?
#
loop_
_entity_poly.entity_id
_entity_poly.type
_entity_poly.pdbx_seq_one_letter_code
_entity_poly.pdbx_strand_id
1 'polypeptide(L)'
;MRYFENVKYWQENGPIFFFLGGEGISTPMWTKSGVMHDLAQETKGAMYVTEHRYYGKSIPKNVTKGNKFKYLSSRQALADLAKLIEFLKLLPMYKNSKVVVIGGSYAGNLAAWMKVLYPHLVDAAIASSAPVLAKKDFFEYLEKVTDDYESYGTAGCSDKIKNIFDRLYKLLQSSDGIKQLKIEENICDSCDMSVSENQELFFEFKASEFMDNAQYGSTYSIKEDCDTLNDVNFDTKSLTDYYIYPYIYSEKQDCYDFDFKNVIQNMKRTDYFSLPWIYQTCTEFGYFQTTIQRHRSLKTSH
;
A
#
# COMPACT_ATOMS: atom_id res chain seq x y z
N MET A 1 -10.75 -3.61 19.85
CA MET A 1 -10.55 -2.72 18.69
C MET A 1 -10.57 -1.28 19.18
N ARG A 2 -9.63 -0.44 18.76
CA ARG A 2 -9.68 1.02 18.96
C ARG A 2 -10.60 1.63 17.90
N TYR A 3 -11.37 2.64 18.28
CA TYR A 3 -12.12 3.47 17.35
C TYR A 3 -12.16 4.91 17.85
N PHE A 4 -12.45 5.85 16.96
CA PHE A 4 -12.66 7.25 17.27
C PHE A 4 -14.11 7.60 16.97
N GLU A 5 -14.70 8.46 17.78
CA GLU A 5 -16.10 8.87 17.66
C GLU A 5 -16.17 10.38 17.52
N ASN A 6 -17.10 10.85 16.69
CA ASN A 6 -17.55 12.24 16.68
C ASN A 6 -19.05 12.28 16.42
N VAL A 7 -19.81 12.70 17.43
CA VAL A 7 -21.27 12.80 17.40
C VAL A 7 -21.76 14.25 17.43
N LYS A 8 -20.89 15.21 17.11
CA LYS A 8 -21.19 16.65 17.20
C LYS A 8 -22.45 17.06 16.40
N TYR A 9 -22.68 16.44 15.24
CA TYR A 9 -23.81 16.77 14.37
C TYR A 9 -24.99 15.81 14.51
N TRP A 10 -24.85 14.76 15.32
CA TRP A 10 -25.82 13.70 15.37
C TRP A 10 -27.16 14.18 15.95
N GLN A 11 -28.25 13.76 15.31
CA GLN A 11 -29.62 13.95 15.78
C GLN A 11 -30.38 12.61 15.71
N GLU A 12 -31.51 12.53 16.41
CA GLU A 12 -32.35 11.33 16.42
C GLU A 12 -32.69 10.88 14.99
N ASN A 13 -32.57 9.57 14.74
CA ASN A 13 -32.72 8.93 13.42
C ASN A 13 -31.65 9.29 12.36
N GLY A 14 -30.66 10.12 12.69
CA GLY A 14 -29.50 10.37 11.83
C GLY A 14 -28.69 9.09 11.59
N PRO A 15 -28.02 8.95 10.42
CA PRO A 15 -27.23 7.77 10.08
C PRO A 15 -25.95 7.66 10.94
N ILE A 16 -25.35 6.48 10.95
CA ILE A 16 -24.04 6.20 11.52
C ILE A 16 -23.09 5.92 10.36
N PHE A 17 -22.08 6.77 10.22
CA PHE A 17 -21.00 6.59 9.26
C PHE A 17 -19.80 5.94 9.94
N PHE A 18 -19.29 4.87 9.33
CA PHE A 18 -18.04 4.24 9.71
C PHE A 18 -17.00 4.45 8.62
N PHE A 19 -15.94 5.18 8.91
CA PHE A 19 -14.73 5.13 8.10
C PHE A 19 -13.86 3.97 8.58
N LEU A 20 -13.62 3.01 7.70
CA LEU A 20 -12.86 1.81 8.01
C LEU A 20 -11.36 2.11 7.92
N GLY A 21 -10.62 1.88 8.99
CA GLY A 21 -9.17 1.82 8.94
C GLY A 21 -8.71 0.58 8.18
N GLY A 22 -7.72 0.76 7.31
CA GLY A 22 -7.05 -0.32 6.58
C GLY A 22 -5.76 -0.76 7.26
N GLU A 23 -4.73 -0.89 6.45
CA GLU A 23 -3.40 -1.39 6.71
C GLU A 23 -2.48 -0.38 7.43
N GLY A 24 -3.03 0.32 8.43
CA GLY A 24 -2.23 1.28 9.18
C GLY A 24 -2.87 1.85 10.44
N ILE A 25 -2.10 2.73 11.11
CA ILE A 25 -2.56 3.41 12.33
C ILE A 25 -3.72 4.32 11.97
N SER A 26 -4.86 4.14 12.63
CA SER A 26 -6.01 5.02 12.44
C SER A 26 -5.88 6.29 13.28
N THR A 27 -6.34 7.40 12.72
CA THR A 27 -6.39 8.72 13.35
C THR A 27 -7.82 9.28 13.26
N PRO A 28 -8.21 10.23 14.12
CA PRO A 28 -9.54 10.84 14.06
C PRO A 28 -9.69 11.85 12.91
N MET A 29 -8.76 11.92 11.95
CA MET A 29 -8.79 12.92 10.88
C MET A 29 -10.11 12.88 10.09
N TRP A 30 -10.57 11.68 9.73
CA TRP A 30 -11.80 11.48 8.98
C TRP A 30 -13.08 11.85 9.74
N THR A 31 -13.02 12.05 11.06
CA THR A 31 -14.16 12.61 11.81
C THR A 31 -14.18 14.14 11.82
N LYS A 32 -13.18 14.80 11.24
CA LYS A 32 -13.01 16.26 11.25
C LYS A 32 -13.04 16.90 9.88
N SER A 33 -12.80 16.13 8.82
CA SER A 33 -12.80 16.61 7.43
C SER A 33 -13.04 15.46 6.44
N GLY A 34 -13.30 15.84 5.17
CA GLY A 34 -13.50 14.92 4.06
C GLY A 34 -14.92 14.39 3.96
N VAL A 35 -15.13 13.47 3.01
CA VAL A 35 -16.47 13.04 2.58
C VAL A 35 -17.35 12.52 3.72
N MET A 36 -16.80 11.77 4.68
CA MET A 36 -17.58 11.29 5.82
C MET A 36 -18.07 12.44 6.70
N HIS A 37 -17.20 13.43 6.96
CA HIS A 37 -17.54 14.60 7.77
C HIS A 37 -18.65 15.43 7.12
N ASP A 38 -18.53 15.66 5.82
CA ASP A 38 -19.50 16.47 5.07
C ASP A 38 -20.86 15.78 5.03
N LEU A 39 -20.88 14.47 4.73
CA LEU A 39 -22.10 13.65 4.77
C LEU A 39 -22.73 13.65 6.16
N ALA A 40 -21.95 13.52 7.23
CA ALA A 40 -22.45 13.54 8.60
C ALA A 40 -23.06 14.89 8.98
N GLN A 41 -22.44 16.00 8.55
CA GLN A 41 -22.96 17.35 8.80
C GLN A 41 -24.30 17.61 8.09
N GLU A 42 -24.39 17.19 6.83
CA GLU A 42 -25.60 17.35 6.00
C GLU A 42 -26.74 16.46 6.49
N THR A 43 -26.45 15.21 6.83
CA THR A 43 -27.48 14.21 7.19
C THR A 43 -27.73 14.05 8.69
N LYS A 44 -27.08 14.88 9.52
CA LYS A 44 -27.13 14.82 10.99
C LYS A 44 -26.68 13.46 11.53
N GLY A 45 -25.62 12.93 10.94
CA GLY A 45 -25.07 11.62 11.25
C GLY A 45 -24.03 11.62 12.38
N ALA A 46 -23.86 10.45 12.99
CA ALA A 46 -22.75 10.12 13.87
C ALA A 46 -21.57 9.58 13.04
N MET A 47 -20.34 9.84 13.46
CA MET A 47 -19.14 9.37 12.77
C MET A 47 -18.28 8.51 13.67
N TYR A 48 -17.80 7.41 13.11
CA TYR A 48 -16.85 6.51 13.73
C TYR A 48 -15.70 6.21 12.77
N VAL A 49 -14.46 6.24 13.26
CA VAL A 49 -13.29 5.73 12.53
C VAL A 49 -12.79 4.50 13.26
N THR A 50 -12.80 3.33 12.62
CA THR A 50 -12.38 2.09 13.24
C THR A 50 -10.93 1.78 12.93
N GLU A 51 -10.16 1.27 13.90
CA GLU A 51 -8.81 0.78 13.64
C GLU A 51 -8.81 -0.73 13.39
N HIS A 52 -8.19 -1.14 12.28
CA HIS A 52 -8.10 -2.54 11.91
C HIS A 52 -7.31 -3.36 12.95
N ARG A 53 -7.74 -4.60 13.22
CA ARG A 53 -6.99 -5.53 14.06
C ARG A 53 -5.55 -5.70 13.55
N TYR A 54 -4.59 -5.80 14.46
CA TYR A 54 -3.14 -5.86 14.19
C TYR A 54 -2.47 -4.58 13.69
N TYR A 55 -3.22 -3.48 13.53
CA TYR A 55 -2.64 -2.18 13.19
C TYR A 55 -2.79 -1.19 14.35
N GLY A 56 -1.81 -0.28 14.46
CA GLY A 56 -1.76 0.74 15.50
C GLY A 56 -1.89 0.17 16.92
N LYS A 57 -2.95 0.56 17.64
CA LYS A 57 -3.19 0.11 19.02
C LYS A 57 -4.17 -1.06 19.12
N SER A 58 -4.64 -1.60 17.99
CA SER A 58 -5.66 -2.65 17.94
C SER A 58 -5.05 -4.04 17.85
N ILE A 59 -4.14 -4.35 18.76
CA ILE A 59 -3.42 -5.64 18.79
C ILE A 59 -4.18 -6.65 19.67
N PRO A 60 -4.57 -7.84 19.16
CA PRO A 60 -5.19 -8.87 19.98
C PRO A 60 -4.30 -9.31 21.15
N LYS A 61 -4.89 -9.50 22.33
CA LYS A 61 -4.20 -10.06 23.49
C LYS A 61 -3.96 -11.56 23.27
N ASN A 62 -2.91 -12.10 23.90
CA ASN A 62 -2.58 -13.54 23.89
C ASN A 62 -2.10 -14.13 22.54
N VAL A 63 -1.48 -13.32 21.68
CA VAL A 63 -0.73 -13.85 20.53
C VAL A 63 0.70 -14.19 20.95
N THR A 64 1.16 -15.41 20.65
CA THR A 64 2.56 -15.81 20.90
C THR A 64 3.44 -15.42 19.72
N LYS A 65 4.76 -15.33 19.93
CA LYS A 65 5.72 -15.04 18.84
C LYS A 65 5.58 -16.00 17.66
N GLY A 66 5.32 -17.29 17.90
CA GLY A 66 5.13 -18.31 16.86
C GLY A 66 3.78 -18.27 16.14
N ASN A 67 2.83 -17.46 16.61
CA ASN A 67 1.48 -17.39 16.05
C ASN A 67 0.97 -15.93 16.02
N LYS A 68 1.89 -14.99 15.79
CA LYS A 68 1.66 -13.55 15.93
C LYS A 68 0.41 -13.09 15.15
N PHE A 69 0.27 -13.51 13.90
CA PHE A 69 -0.83 -13.09 13.01
C PHE A 69 -1.97 -14.10 12.89
N LYS A 70 -2.09 -15.06 13.81
CA LYS A 70 -3.10 -16.13 13.76
C LYS A 70 -4.53 -15.64 13.50
N TYR A 71 -4.88 -14.46 14.02
CA TYR A 71 -6.22 -13.89 13.91
C TYR A 71 -6.31 -12.74 12.91
N LEU A 72 -5.26 -12.50 12.12
CA LEU A 72 -5.22 -11.45 11.11
C LEU A 72 -5.85 -11.98 9.83
N SER A 73 -7.12 -11.62 9.60
CA SER A 73 -7.78 -11.85 8.32
C SER A 73 -8.88 -10.83 8.07
N SER A 74 -9.23 -10.61 6.80
CA SER A 74 -10.33 -9.76 6.35
C SER A 74 -11.65 -10.15 7.00
N ARG A 75 -12.00 -11.45 6.99
CA ARG A 75 -13.24 -11.97 7.59
C ARG A 75 -13.34 -11.64 9.06
N GLN A 76 -12.23 -11.75 9.76
CA GLN A 76 -12.12 -11.45 11.17
C GLN A 76 -12.22 -9.95 11.47
N ALA A 77 -11.63 -9.09 10.62
CA ALA A 77 -11.78 -7.64 10.72
C ALA A 77 -13.23 -7.18 10.45
N LEU A 78 -13.90 -7.79 9.46
CA LEU A 78 -15.33 -7.55 9.20
C LEU A 78 -16.20 -7.99 10.38
N ALA A 79 -15.86 -9.11 11.03
CA ALA A 79 -16.56 -9.55 12.25
C ALA A 79 -16.36 -8.58 13.43
N ASP A 80 -15.19 -7.95 13.57
CA ASP A 80 -14.98 -6.89 14.58
C ASP A 80 -15.90 -5.69 14.34
N LEU A 81 -16.01 -5.26 13.08
CA LEU A 81 -16.89 -4.17 12.69
C LEU A 81 -18.37 -4.54 12.92
N ALA A 82 -18.78 -5.75 12.53
CA ALA A 82 -20.13 -6.25 12.78
C ALA A 82 -20.48 -6.18 14.27
N LYS A 83 -19.58 -6.64 15.15
CA LYS A 83 -19.77 -6.57 16.61
C LYS A 83 -19.86 -5.15 17.13
N LEU A 84 -19.09 -4.22 16.59
CA LEU A 84 -19.19 -2.81 16.97
C LEU A 84 -20.53 -2.20 16.53
N ILE A 85 -21.00 -2.48 15.31
CA ILE A 85 -22.29 -2.01 14.83
C ILE A 85 -23.41 -2.55 15.71
N GLU A 86 -23.42 -3.86 15.97
CA GLU A 86 -24.40 -4.50 16.87
C GLU A 86 -24.40 -3.85 18.25
N PHE A 87 -23.22 -3.61 18.83
CA PHE A 87 -23.09 -2.95 20.13
C PHE A 87 -23.70 -1.54 20.13
N LEU A 88 -23.37 -0.72 19.12
CA LEU A 88 -23.92 0.63 18.99
C LEU A 88 -25.44 0.60 18.78
N LYS A 89 -25.95 -0.39 18.06
CA LYS A 89 -27.39 -0.60 17.83
C LYS A 89 -28.18 -1.00 19.08
N LEU A 90 -27.53 -1.45 20.15
CA LEU A 90 -28.18 -1.65 21.45
C LEU A 90 -28.52 -0.34 22.16
N LEU A 91 -27.85 0.76 21.79
CA LEU A 91 -28.16 2.08 22.34
C LEU A 91 -29.50 2.56 21.75
N PRO A 92 -30.49 2.93 22.59
CA PRO A 92 -31.81 3.33 22.10
C PRO A 92 -31.77 4.42 21.03
N MET A 93 -30.85 5.38 21.17
CA MET A 93 -30.65 6.49 20.24
C MET A 93 -30.26 6.04 18.81
N TYR A 94 -29.58 4.90 18.67
CA TYR A 94 -29.08 4.39 17.38
C TYR A 94 -29.90 3.24 16.81
N LYS A 95 -30.89 2.75 17.54
CA LYS A 95 -31.71 1.58 17.18
C LYS A 95 -32.19 1.63 15.73
N ASN A 96 -32.71 2.79 15.31
CA ASN A 96 -33.29 2.98 13.98
C ASN A 96 -32.34 3.66 12.96
N SER A 97 -31.14 4.09 13.38
CA SER A 97 -30.19 4.82 12.52
C SER A 97 -29.73 3.98 11.33
N LYS A 98 -29.66 4.57 10.14
CA LYS A 98 -29.06 3.89 8.98
C LYS A 98 -27.55 3.75 9.14
N VAL A 99 -26.94 2.69 8.64
CA VAL A 99 -25.48 2.46 8.76
C VAL A 99 -24.82 2.54 7.39
N VAL A 100 -23.82 3.40 7.28
CA VAL A 100 -23.02 3.57 6.05
C VAL A 100 -21.56 3.30 6.37
N VAL A 101 -20.91 2.45 5.59
CA VAL A 101 -19.48 2.15 5.73
C VAL A 101 -18.68 2.76 4.58
N ILE A 102 -17.51 3.31 4.86
CA ILE A 102 -16.69 4.06 3.91
C ILE A 102 -15.26 3.56 4.06
N GLY A 103 -14.56 3.32 2.96
CA GLY A 103 -13.16 2.95 2.98
C GLY A 103 -12.44 3.23 1.66
N GLY A 104 -11.12 3.40 1.74
CA GLY A 104 -10.23 3.56 0.59
C GLY A 104 -9.21 2.43 0.49
N SER A 105 -8.72 2.11 -0.70
CA SER A 105 -7.72 1.03 -0.90
C SER A 105 -8.25 -0.31 -0.34
N TYR A 106 -7.45 -1.05 0.43
CA TYR A 106 -7.90 -2.26 1.12
C TYR A 106 -9.08 -2.01 2.07
N ALA A 107 -9.17 -0.85 2.74
CA ALA A 107 -10.36 -0.53 3.53
C ALA A 107 -11.61 -0.35 2.65
N GLY A 108 -11.45 0.04 1.39
CA GLY A 108 -12.52 0.03 0.39
C GLY A 108 -13.00 -1.38 0.07
N ASN A 109 -12.08 -2.36 -0.02
CA ASN A 109 -12.46 -3.77 -0.12
C ASN A 109 -13.29 -4.20 1.09
N LEU A 110 -12.86 -3.83 2.31
CA LEU A 110 -13.61 -4.11 3.52
C LEU A 110 -15.00 -3.47 3.51
N ALA A 111 -15.15 -2.22 3.04
CA ALA A 111 -16.44 -1.56 2.94
C ALA A 111 -17.39 -2.31 1.97
N ALA A 112 -16.90 -2.68 0.80
CA ALA A 112 -17.65 -3.46 -0.18
C ALA A 112 -18.04 -4.85 0.38
N TRP A 113 -17.08 -5.58 0.93
CA TRP A 113 -17.31 -6.92 1.49
C TRP A 113 -18.22 -6.89 2.72
N MET A 114 -18.17 -5.83 3.54
CA MET A 114 -19.09 -5.66 4.65
C MET A 114 -20.53 -5.58 4.16
N LYS A 115 -20.79 -4.82 3.10
CA LYS A 115 -22.14 -4.71 2.52
C LYS A 115 -22.62 -6.05 1.95
N VAL A 116 -21.73 -6.83 1.35
CA VAL A 116 -22.05 -8.15 0.79
C VAL A 116 -22.31 -9.20 1.87
N LEU A 117 -21.45 -9.27 2.90
CA LEU A 117 -21.48 -10.33 3.91
C LEU A 117 -22.41 -10.01 5.10
N TYR A 118 -22.59 -8.73 5.41
CA TYR A 118 -23.45 -8.26 6.49
C TYR A 118 -24.51 -7.24 6.00
N PRO A 119 -25.31 -7.58 4.97
CA PRO A 119 -26.29 -6.65 4.38
C PRO A 119 -27.39 -6.24 5.36
N HIS A 120 -27.60 -7.01 6.44
CA HIS A 120 -28.55 -6.74 7.51
C HIS A 120 -28.04 -5.71 8.53
N LEU A 121 -26.72 -5.45 8.58
CA LEU A 121 -26.11 -4.46 9.48
C LEU A 121 -25.76 -3.15 8.77
N VAL A 122 -25.55 -3.19 7.46
CA VAL A 122 -25.06 -2.06 6.66
C VAL A 122 -26.05 -1.71 5.57
N ASP A 123 -26.56 -0.48 5.58
CA ASP A 123 -27.50 0.02 4.57
C ASP A 123 -26.78 0.42 3.28
N ALA A 124 -25.59 1.04 3.35
CA ALA A 124 -24.80 1.43 2.17
C ALA A 124 -23.28 1.32 2.40
N ALA A 125 -22.51 1.18 1.31
CA ALA A 125 -21.05 1.19 1.33
C ALA A 125 -20.48 2.13 0.26
N ILE A 126 -19.46 2.90 0.63
CA ILE A 126 -18.64 3.70 -0.28
C ILE A 126 -17.24 3.08 -0.31
N ALA A 127 -16.93 2.37 -1.40
CA ALA A 127 -15.66 1.67 -1.60
C ALA A 127 -14.81 2.42 -2.63
N SER A 128 -13.93 3.30 -2.13
CA SER A 128 -13.09 4.16 -2.98
C SER A 128 -11.78 3.46 -3.36
N SER A 129 -11.42 3.47 -4.64
CA SER A 129 -10.18 2.88 -5.17
C SER A 129 -9.90 1.46 -4.63
N ALA A 130 -10.95 0.65 -4.55
CA ALA A 130 -10.94 -0.65 -3.91
C ALA A 130 -10.59 -1.76 -4.92
N PRO A 131 -9.42 -2.42 -4.81
CA PRO A 131 -9.09 -3.58 -5.65
C PRO A 131 -9.86 -4.81 -5.12
N VAL A 132 -11.18 -4.85 -5.32
CA VAL A 132 -12.05 -5.89 -4.70
C VAL A 132 -11.77 -7.30 -5.20
N LEU A 133 -11.09 -7.43 -6.33
CA LEU A 133 -10.62 -8.70 -6.89
C LEU A 133 -9.20 -8.98 -6.42
N ALA A 134 -9.06 -9.91 -5.48
CA ALA A 134 -7.77 -10.45 -5.06
C ALA A 134 -7.09 -11.17 -6.24
N LYS A 135 -5.88 -10.74 -6.59
CA LYS A 135 -5.08 -11.32 -7.68
C LYS A 135 -3.68 -11.63 -7.18
N LYS A 136 -3.26 -12.89 -7.28
CA LYS A 136 -1.90 -13.31 -6.89
C LYS A 136 -0.85 -12.52 -7.67
N ASP A 137 -0.96 -12.56 -8.99
CA ASP A 137 -0.16 -11.83 -9.93
C ASP A 137 -0.96 -10.60 -10.38
N PHE A 138 -0.51 -9.41 -10.00
CA PHE A 138 -1.22 -8.16 -10.24
C PHE A 138 -0.45 -7.26 -11.22
N PHE A 139 -0.14 -7.81 -12.40
CA PHE A 139 0.59 -7.09 -13.45
C PHE A 139 -0.14 -5.85 -13.95
N GLU A 140 -1.48 -5.81 -13.90
CA GLU A 140 -2.26 -4.66 -14.36
C GLU A 140 -1.95 -3.37 -13.56
N TYR A 141 -1.41 -3.50 -12.35
CA TYR A 141 -0.95 -2.35 -11.57
C TYR A 141 0.18 -1.61 -12.30
N LEU A 142 1.21 -2.33 -12.75
CA LEU A 142 2.35 -1.72 -13.45
C LEU A 142 2.01 -1.34 -14.90
N GLU A 143 1.05 -2.01 -15.53
CA GLU A 143 0.46 -1.53 -16.79
C GLU A 143 -0.16 -0.15 -16.59
N LYS A 144 -0.93 0.04 -15.50
CA LYS A 144 -1.54 1.33 -15.21
C LYS A 144 -0.51 2.43 -14.91
N VAL A 145 0.55 2.10 -14.16
CA VAL A 145 1.69 3.02 -13.96
C VAL A 145 2.28 3.44 -15.31
N THR A 146 2.51 2.47 -16.21
CA THR A 146 3.03 2.77 -17.55
C THR A 146 2.08 3.68 -18.34
N ASP A 147 0.78 3.39 -18.32
CA ASP A 147 -0.25 4.20 -19.00
C ASP A 147 -0.29 5.64 -18.47
N ASP A 148 -0.10 5.84 -17.17
CA ASP A 148 -0.09 7.19 -16.57
C ASP A 148 1.13 8.00 -17.03
N TYR A 149 2.31 7.37 -17.10
CA TYR A 149 3.52 8.00 -17.66
C TYR A 149 3.41 8.24 -19.17
N GLU A 150 2.77 7.34 -19.92
CA GLU A 150 2.49 7.55 -21.35
C GLU A 150 1.51 8.70 -21.59
N SER A 151 0.51 8.85 -20.71
CA SER A 151 -0.58 9.82 -20.86
C SER A 151 -0.23 11.22 -20.36
N TYR A 152 0.52 11.32 -19.27
CA TYR A 152 0.76 12.58 -18.55
C TYR A 152 2.24 13.00 -18.53
N GLY A 153 3.15 12.10 -18.88
CA GLY A 153 4.57 12.39 -19.01
C GLY A 153 4.92 13.19 -20.26
N THR A 154 6.19 13.56 -20.38
CA THR A 154 6.70 14.19 -21.61
C THR A 154 6.88 13.16 -22.74
N ALA A 155 6.91 13.64 -23.99
CA ALA A 155 7.02 12.76 -25.16
C ALA A 155 8.26 11.86 -25.09
N GLY A 156 8.06 10.55 -25.19
CA GLY A 156 9.13 9.55 -25.09
C GLY A 156 9.58 9.21 -23.66
N CYS A 157 8.90 9.70 -22.62
CA CYS A 157 9.26 9.43 -21.23
C CYS A 157 9.22 7.93 -20.90
N SER A 158 8.14 7.22 -21.25
CA SER A 158 8.02 5.77 -20.98
C SER A 158 9.09 4.94 -21.69
N ASP A 159 9.51 5.34 -22.89
CA ASP A 159 10.63 4.70 -23.61
C ASP A 159 11.97 4.95 -22.89
N LYS A 160 12.17 6.15 -22.32
CA LYS A 160 13.35 6.45 -21.50
C LYS A 160 13.39 5.61 -20.23
N ILE A 161 12.28 5.52 -19.51
CA ILE A 161 12.16 4.66 -18.33
C ILE A 161 12.55 3.22 -18.71
N LYS A 162 11.94 2.67 -19.77
CA LYS A 162 12.30 1.35 -20.30
C LYS A 162 13.80 1.21 -20.57
N ASN A 163 14.41 2.17 -21.25
CA ASN A 163 15.83 2.12 -21.60
C ASN A 163 16.74 2.14 -20.36
N ILE A 164 16.35 2.84 -19.30
CA ILE A 164 17.07 2.83 -18.02
C ILE A 164 17.02 1.42 -17.41
N PHE A 165 15.84 0.82 -17.30
CA PHE A 165 15.69 -0.55 -16.77
C PHE A 165 16.45 -1.58 -17.63
N ASP A 166 16.40 -1.47 -18.96
CA ASP A 166 17.15 -2.33 -19.87
C ASP A 166 18.68 -2.22 -19.67
N ARG A 167 19.19 -1.01 -19.39
CA ARG A 167 20.61 -0.77 -19.09
C ARG A 167 21.01 -1.44 -17.78
N LEU A 168 20.22 -1.21 -16.72
CA LEU A 168 20.46 -1.82 -15.40
C LEU A 168 20.46 -3.35 -15.51
N TYR A 169 19.52 -3.93 -16.26
CA TYR A 169 19.48 -5.37 -16.50
C TYR A 169 20.70 -5.89 -17.27
N LYS A 170 21.18 -5.16 -18.28
CA LYS A 170 22.40 -5.52 -19.02
C LYS A 170 23.64 -5.52 -18.12
N LEU A 171 23.78 -4.57 -17.20
CA LEU A 171 24.90 -4.53 -16.26
C LEU A 171 24.94 -5.79 -15.38
N LEU A 172 23.78 -6.32 -14.99
CA LEU A 172 23.69 -7.56 -14.21
C LEU A 172 24.15 -8.82 -14.96
N GLN A 173 24.33 -8.77 -16.28
CA GLN A 173 24.69 -9.94 -17.10
C GLN A 173 26.18 -10.31 -17.07
N SER A 174 27.03 -9.53 -16.41
CA SER A 174 28.47 -9.81 -16.32
C SER A 174 29.05 -9.38 -14.98
N SER A 175 30.15 -10.01 -14.56
CA SER A 175 30.81 -9.67 -13.30
C SER A 175 31.35 -8.24 -13.27
N ASP A 176 31.85 -7.72 -14.39
CA ASP A 176 32.32 -6.34 -14.47
C ASP A 176 31.15 -5.34 -14.51
N GLY A 177 30.06 -5.67 -15.19
CA GLY A 177 28.83 -4.88 -15.15
C GLY A 177 28.20 -4.82 -13.76
N ILE A 178 28.22 -5.92 -12.99
CA ILE A 178 27.78 -5.93 -11.59
C ILE A 178 28.65 -4.98 -10.74
N LYS A 179 29.97 -4.99 -10.90
CA LYS A 179 30.86 -4.05 -10.17
C LYS A 179 30.52 -2.61 -10.51
N GLN A 180 30.27 -2.31 -11.78
CA GLN A 180 29.87 -0.98 -12.23
C GLN A 180 28.51 -0.58 -11.63
N LEU A 181 27.50 -1.45 -11.70
CA LEU A 181 26.18 -1.22 -11.12
C LEU A 181 26.28 -0.89 -9.63
N LYS A 182 27.09 -1.63 -8.87
CA LYS A 182 27.22 -1.40 -7.43
C LYS A 182 27.79 -0.03 -7.10
N ILE A 183 28.72 0.47 -7.91
CA ILE A 183 29.28 1.82 -7.76
C ILE A 183 28.22 2.88 -8.12
N GLU A 184 27.56 2.71 -9.27
CA GLU A 184 26.58 3.68 -9.77
C GLU A 184 25.36 3.81 -8.85
N GLU A 185 24.90 2.70 -8.26
CA GLU A 185 23.67 2.64 -7.46
C GLU A 185 23.93 2.60 -5.95
N ASN A 186 25.17 2.86 -5.53
CA ASN A 186 25.63 2.81 -4.14
C ASN A 186 25.20 1.52 -3.40
N ILE A 187 25.36 0.37 -4.05
CA ILE A 187 24.99 -0.94 -3.49
C ILE A 187 26.14 -1.46 -2.64
N CYS A 188 25.83 -1.95 -1.44
CA CYS A 188 26.82 -2.45 -0.49
C CYS A 188 27.73 -3.52 -1.09
N ASP A 189 29.04 -3.45 -0.82
CA ASP A 189 30.03 -4.42 -1.30
C ASP A 189 29.70 -5.86 -0.86
N SER A 190 29.06 -6.04 0.30
CA SER A 190 28.59 -7.34 0.80
C SER A 190 27.40 -7.93 0.04
N CYS A 191 26.63 -7.12 -0.69
CA CYS A 191 25.45 -7.57 -1.41
C CYS A 191 25.84 -8.28 -2.71
N ASP A 192 25.52 -9.57 -2.81
CA ASP A 192 25.79 -10.38 -4.00
C ASP A 192 24.69 -10.17 -5.05
N MET A 193 24.95 -9.30 -6.02
CA MET A 193 24.02 -9.01 -7.12
C MET A 193 24.00 -10.09 -8.21
N SER A 194 24.69 -11.22 -8.04
CA SER A 194 24.48 -12.41 -8.89
C SER A 194 23.29 -13.27 -8.44
N VAL A 195 22.76 -13.02 -7.23
CA VAL A 195 21.59 -13.71 -6.68
C VAL A 195 20.31 -13.05 -7.21
N SER A 196 19.40 -13.86 -7.77
CA SER A 196 18.13 -13.43 -8.36
C SER A 196 17.28 -12.60 -7.40
N GLU A 197 17.12 -13.05 -6.16
CA GLU A 197 16.27 -12.38 -5.17
C GLU A 197 16.80 -10.99 -4.78
N ASN A 198 18.12 -10.80 -4.83
CA ASN A 198 18.73 -9.50 -4.59
C ASN A 198 18.50 -8.56 -5.79
N GLN A 199 18.52 -9.09 -7.01
CA GLN A 199 18.17 -8.34 -8.22
C GLN A 199 16.69 -7.94 -8.23
N GLU A 200 15.79 -8.84 -7.81
CA GLU A 200 14.35 -8.56 -7.70
C GLU A 200 14.08 -7.42 -6.71
N LEU A 201 14.71 -7.45 -5.52
CA LEU A 201 14.61 -6.35 -4.55
C LEU A 201 15.12 -5.03 -5.11
N PHE A 202 16.23 -5.07 -5.86
CA PHE A 202 16.78 -3.88 -6.52
C PHE A 202 15.81 -3.30 -7.55
N PHE A 203 15.25 -4.13 -8.43
CA PHE A 203 14.32 -3.63 -9.45
C PHE A 203 12.98 -3.19 -8.88
N GLU A 204 12.46 -3.86 -7.86
CA GLU A 204 11.25 -3.42 -7.14
C GLU A 204 11.46 -2.04 -6.54
N PHE A 205 12.62 -1.84 -5.90
CA PHE A 205 12.99 -0.55 -5.35
C PHE A 205 13.10 0.54 -6.43
N LYS A 206 13.68 0.24 -7.59
CA LYS A 206 13.71 1.17 -8.73
C LYS A 206 12.33 1.46 -9.32
N ALA A 207 11.46 0.46 -9.40
CA ALA A 207 10.11 0.64 -9.91
C ALA A 207 9.23 1.45 -8.94
N SER A 208 9.48 1.31 -7.63
CA SER A 208 8.65 1.91 -6.57
C SER A 208 8.53 3.43 -6.66
N GLU A 209 9.55 4.13 -7.15
CA GLU A 209 9.51 5.59 -7.37
C GLU A 209 8.39 5.97 -8.37
N PHE A 210 8.34 5.28 -9.51
CA PHE A 210 7.32 5.52 -10.53
C PHE A 210 5.93 5.09 -10.05
N MET A 211 5.87 3.98 -9.29
CA MET A 211 4.64 3.47 -8.69
C MET A 211 4.04 4.46 -7.69
N ASP A 212 4.87 5.01 -6.80
CA ASP A 212 4.45 5.96 -5.77
C ASP A 212 3.96 7.26 -6.39
N ASN A 213 4.68 7.81 -7.40
CA ASN A 213 4.24 9.03 -8.07
C ASN A 213 2.95 8.81 -8.89
N ALA A 214 2.81 7.69 -9.58
CA ALA A 214 1.57 7.36 -10.29
C ALA A 214 0.39 7.18 -9.32
N GLN A 215 0.62 6.58 -8.15
CA GLN A 215 -0.44 6.29 -7.19
C GLN A 215 -0.85 7.48 -6.32
N TYR A 216 0.12 8.26 -5.84
CA TYR A 216 -0.09 9.31 -4.85
C TYR A 216 0.24 10.72 -5.34
N GLY A 217 0.91 10.83 -6.47
CA GLY A 217 1.25 12.09 -7.10
C GLY A 217 0.08 12.71 -7.85
N SER A 218 0.42 13.52 -8.84
CA SER A 218 -0.49 14.24 -9.70
C SER A 218 -0.02 14.13 -11.14
N THR A 219 -0.88 14.49 -12.09
CA THR A 219 -0.47 14.57 -13.50
C THR A 219 0.68 15.56 -13.71
N TYR A 220 0.81 16.57 -12.84
CA TYR A 220 1.92 17.51 -12.86
C TYR A 220 3.23 16.89 -12.36
N SER A 221 3.21 16.12 -11.27
CA SER A 221 4.43 15.48 -10.75
C SER A 221 4.93 14.36 -11.67
N ILE A 222 4.04 13.63 -12.35
CA ILE A 222 4.45 12.68 -13.40
C ILE A 222 5.21 13.40 -14.52
N LYS A 223 4.75 14.60 -14.90
CA LYS A 223 5.42 15.41 -15.90
C LYS A 223 6.80 15.91 -15.41
N GLU A 224 6.90 16.38 -14.16
CA GLU A 224 8.18 16.81 -13.56
C GLU A 224 9.19 15.66 -13.48
N ASP A 225 8.76 14.46 -13.10
CA ASP A 225 9.62 13.27 -13.11
C ASP A 225 10.16 13.03 -14.52
N CYS A 226 9.29 13.05 -15.53
CA CYS A 226 9.70 12.89 -16.92
C CYS A 226 10.62 13.99 -17.44
N ASP A 227 10.42 15.24 -17.02
CA ASP A 227 11.33 16.35 -17.33
C ASP A 227 12.70 16.13 -16.70
N THR A 228 12.74 15.64 -15.45
CA THR A 228 13.99 15.25 -14.78
C THR A 228 14.70 14.14 -15.54
N LEU A 229 13.98 13.11 -16.01
CA LEU A 229 14.56 12.06 -16.85
C LEU A 229 15.09 12.57 -18.20
N ASN A 230 14.67 13.76 -18.66
CA ASN A 230 15.21 14.37 -19.87
C ASN A 230 16.57 15.04 -19.65
N ASP A 231 16.80 15.56 -18.46
CA ASP A 231 18.00 16.34 -18.11
C ASP A 231 19.11 15.50 -17.46
N VAL A 232 18.78 14.29 -17.01
CA VAL A 232 19.74 13.37 -16.37
C VAL A 232 20.42 12.46 -17.39
N ASN A 233 21.76 12.45 -17.36
CA ASN A 233 22.53 11.42 -18.04
C ASN A 233 22.65 10.17 -17.14
N PHE A 234 21.82 9.17 -17.41
CA PHE A 234 21.80 7.90 -16.67
C PHE A 234 23.01 6.98 -16.92
N ASP A 235 23.96 7.40 -17.77
CA ASP A 235 25.27 6.75 -17.82
C ASP A 235 26.16 7.11 -16.62
N THR A 236 25.81 8.14 -15.85
CA THR A 236 26.61 8.63 -14.72
C THR A 236 25.82 8.98 -13.45
N LYS A 237 24.48 8.95 -13.48
CA LYS A 237 23.63 9.29 -12.34
C LYS A 237 22.60 8.21 -12.04
N SER A 238 22.41 7.98 -10.75
CA SER A 238 21.47 7.02 -10.17
C SER A 238 20.06 7.61 -10.03
N LEU A 239 19.03 6.75 -10.11
CA LEU A 239 17.64 7.10 -9.82
C LEU A 239 17.33 7.29 -8.31
N THR A 240 18.28 7.04 -7.41
CA THR A 240 17.94 6.66 -6.01
C THR A 240 17.64 7.78 -5.00
N ASP A 241 17.39 9.02 -5.40
CA ASP A 241 17.53 10.15 -4.46
C ASP A 241 16.28 10.50 -3.63
N TYR A 242 15.13 9.80 -3.76
CA TYR A 242 13.88 10.31 -3.17
C TYR A 242 13.18 9.44 -2.10
N TYR A 243 13.38 8.12 -2.08
CA TYR A 243 12.66 7.23 -1.15
C TYR A 243 13.61 6.24 -0.44
N ILE A 244 13.97 6.56 0.81
CA ILE A 244 14.76 5.65 1.65
C ILE A 244 13.82 4.57 2.18
N TYR A 245 13.93 3.34 1.68
CA TYR A 245 13.40 2.17 2.37
C TYR A 245 14.38 1.78 3.48
N PRO A 246 14.06 2.03 4.77
CA PRO A 246 15.04 1.93 5.86
C PRO A 246 15.60 0.52 6.10
N TYR A 247 15.03 -0.52 5.49
CA TYR A 247 15.51 -1.90 5.62
C TYR A 247 16.41 -2.37 4.47
N ILE A 248 16.36 -1.66 3.33
CA ILE A 248 17.30 -1.84 2.21
C ILE A 248 18.50 -0.91 2.42
N TYR A 249 18.40 0.08 3.32
CA TYR A 249 19.51 0.95 3.65
C TYR A 249 20.38 0.38 4.78
N SER A 250 21.69 0.27 4.56
CA SER A 250 22.67 -0.11 5.58
C SER A 250 23.26 1.14 6.23
N GLU A 251 22.72 1.53 7.37
CA GLU A 251 23.24 2.66 8.17
C GLU A 251 24.71 2.49 8.59
N LYS A 252 25.21 1.25 8.64
CA LYS A 252 26.59 0.95 9.05
C LYS A 252 27.63 1.29 7.99
N GLN A 253 27.24 1.28 6.71
CA GLN A 253 28.15 1.41 5.57
C GLN A 253 27.70 2.46 4.55
N ASP A 254 26.61 3.19 4.83
CA ASP A 254 26.07 4.27 3.99
C ASP A 254 25.79 3.84 2.54
N CYS A 255 25.21 2.64 2.40
CA CYS A 255 24.94 1.99 1.11
C CYS A 255 23.61 1.22 1.14
N TYR A 256 23.10 0.84 -0.03
CA TYR A 256 21.91 0.00 -0.17
C TYR A 256 22.27 -1.49 -0.15
N ASP A 257 21.75 -2.22 0.83
CA ASP A 257 21.85 -3.67 1.00
C ASP A 257 20.58 -4.37 0.49
N PHE A 258 20.64 -4.85 -0.75
CA PHE A 258 19.58 -5.66 -1.37
C PHE A 258 19.70 -7.15 -1.02
N ASP A 259 20.51 -7.55 -0.04
CA ASP A 259 20.59 -8.97 0.36
C ASP A 259 19.27 -9.44 0.96
N PHE A 260 18.58 -10.31 0.22
CA PHE A 260 17.26 -10.81 0.59
C PHE A 260 17.26 -11.52 1.95
N LYS A 261 18.35 -12.22 2.31
CA LYS A 261 18.43 -12.90 3.60
C LYS A 261 18.54 -11.90 4.74
N ASN A 262 19.29 -10.81 4.55
CA ASN A 262 19.38 -9.71 5.51
C ASN A 262 18.02 -9.02 5.69
N VAL A 263 17.32 -8.73 4.59
CA VAL A 263 15.96 -8.17 4.63
C VAL A 263 15.01 -9.06 5.44
N ILE A 264 15.00 -10.37 5.17
CA ILE A 264 14.16 -11.34 5.91
C ILE A 264 14.56 -11.41 7.39
N GLN A 265 15.86 -11.37 7.72
CA GLN A 265 16.31 -11.35 9.11
C GLN A 265 15.88 -10.07 9.83
N ASN A 266 15.96 -8.92 9.16
CA ASN A 266 15.53 -7.63 9.70
C ASN A 266 14.02 -7.64 9.97
N MET A 267 13.21 -8.11 9.02
CA MET A 267 11.75 -8.25 9.19
C MET A 267 11.36 -9.20 10.35
N LYS A 268 12.17 -10.22 10.64
CA LYS A 268 11.94 -11.13 11.79
C LYS A 268 12.32 -10.50 13.14
N ARG A 269 13.28 -9.57 13.16
CA ARG A 269 13.81 -8.96 14.40
C ARG A 269 13.03 -7.73 14.84
N THR A 270 12.50 -6.96 13.90
CA THR A 270 11.76 -5.73 14.19
C THR A 270 10.26 -5.97 14.22
N ASP A 271 9.54 -5.18 15.04
CA ASP A 271 8.07 -5.15 15.02
C ASP A 271 7.63 -4.29 13.81
N TYR A 272 7.92 -4.82 12.62
CA TYR A 272 7.85 -4.07 11.37
C TYR A 272 6.42 -3.69 11.02
N PHE A 273 6.19 -2.41 10.77
CA PHE A 273 4.86 -1.84 10.58
C PHE A 273 4.10 -2.46 9.39
N SER A 274 4.81 -2.83 8.32
CA SER A 274 4.19 -3.44 7.13
C SER A 274 4.09 -4.97 7.22
N LEU A 275 4.65 -5.61 8.25
CA LEU A 275 4.60 -7.07 8.40
C LEU A 275 3.17 -7.65 8.49
N PRO A 276 2.20 -7.00 9.19
CA PRO A 276 0.81 -7.41 9.11
C PRO A 276 0.27 -7.39 7.67
N TRP A 277 0.61 -6.37 6.88
CA TRP A 277 0.17 -6.29 5.49
C TRP A 277 0.79 -7.38 4.63
N ILE A 278 2.11 -7.61 4.75
CA ILE A 278 2.82 -8.71 4.09
C ILE A 278 2.18 -10.06 4.44
N TYR A 279 1.76 -10.25 5.69
CA TYR A 279 1.06 -11.48 6.09
C TYR A 279 -0.28 -11.62 5.36
N GLN A 280 -1.06 -10.54 5.25
CA GLN A 280 -2.36 -10.57 4.56
C GLN A 280 -2.22 -10.80 3.05
N THR A 281 -1.25 -10.17 2.38
CA THR A 281 -0.97 -10.42 0.97
C THR A 281 -0.52 -11.87 0.75
N CYS A 282 0.30 -12.42 1.65
CA CYS A 282 0.73 -13.82 1.61
C CYS A 282 -0.39 -14.84 1.87
N THR A 283 -1.45 -14.48 2.60
CA THR A 283 -2.46 -15.45 3.09
C THR A 283 -3.84 -15.29 2.49
N GLU A 284 -4.23 -14.09 2.07
CA GLU A 284 -5.59 -13.82 1.59
C GLU A 284 -5.64 -13.20 0.19
N PHE A 285 -4.77 -12.24 -0.13
CA PHE A 285 -5.04 -11.35 -1.26
C PHE A 285 -4.14 -11.56 -2.48
N GLY A 286 -2.89 -11.97 -2.26
CA GLY A 286 -1.87 -11.69 -3.26
C GLY A 286 -1.60 -10.19 -3.34
N TYR A 287 -1.71 -9.62 -4.53
CA TYR A 287 -1.27 -8.28 -4.92
C TYR A 287 0.23 -8.15 -5.07
N PHE A 288 0.91 -9.22 -5.49
CA PHE A 288 2.29 -9.09 -5.93
C PHE A 288 2.28 -8.34 -7.27
N GLN A 289 2.83 -7.13 -7.26
CA GLN A 289 2.97 -6.28 -8.44
C GLN A 289 4.08 -6.90 -9.28
N THR A 290 3.72 -7.51 -10.41
CA THR A 290 4.71 -8.13 -11.31
C THR A 290 4.71 -7.44 -12.66
N THR A 291 5.76 -7.68 -13.44
CA THR A 291 5.92 -7.12 -14.79
C THR A 291 5.66 -8.16 -15.89
N ILE A 292 5.08 -9.32 -15.55
CA ILE A 292 4.99 -10.46 -16.48
C ILE A 292 3.91 -10.21 -17.54
N GLN A 293 4.24 -9.49 -18.61
CA GLN A 293 3.53 -9.58 -19.88
C GLN A 293 4.41 -9.42 -21.14
N ARG A 294 3.93 -9.99 -22.24
CA ARG A 294 4.65 -10.20 -23.51
C ARG A 294 4.95 -8.91 -24.30
N HIS A 295 4.35 -7.76 -23.98
CA HIS A 295 4.45 -6.55 -24.81
C HIS A 295 4.22 -5.23 -24.04
N ARG A 296 5.16 -4.75 -23.20
CA ARG A 296 5.38 -3.30 -22.87
C ARG A 296 6.45 -3.08 -21.78
N SER A 297 6.65 -1.80 -21.46
CA SER A 297 7.86 -1.03 -21.15
C SER A 297 8.56 -1.31 -19.81
N LEU A 298 7.89 -1.96 -18.86
CA LEU A 298 8.49 -2.37 -17.60
C LEU A 298 8.59 -3.89 -17.65
N LYS A 299 9.73 -4.42 -18.08
CA LYS A 299 10.07 -5.84 -17.93
C LYS A 299 11.13 -5.96 -16.86
N THR A 300 10.81 -6.66 -15.78
CA THR A 300 11.83 -7.34 -14.96
C THR A 300 11.76 -8.80 -15.39
N SER A 301 12.71 -9.23 -16.22
CA SER A 301 12.75 -10.60 -16.71
C SER A 301 13.13 -11.55 -15.57
N HIS A 302 12.21 -12.45 -15.21
CA HIS A 302 12.51 -13.68 -14.50
C HIS A 302 13.46 -14.58 -15.30
#